data_AF-A0A497RZT3-F1
#
_entry.id   AF-A0A497RZT3-F1
#
_cell.length_a   1.000
_cell.length_b   1.000
_cell.length_c   1.000
_cell.angle_alpha   90.00
_cell.angle_beta   90.00
_cell.angle_gamma   90.00
#
_symmetry.space_group_name_H-M   'P 1'
#
loop_
_entity.id
_entity.type
_entity.pdbx_description
1 polymer ?
#
loop_
_entity_poly.entity_id
_entity_poly.type
_entity_poly.pdbx_seq_one_letter_code
_entity_poly.pdbx_strand_id
1 'polypeptide(L)'
;VDPYFNLETDLALKILSSFKTRDEKLEMSEIQWKRFFAYAFSSLTLETCRDVAYKIARHYFLSNKKPRLSRLQEEILIAKVLQAKPWSYLRKEFKKKSTFLMVELRETIRKLAEYYGNGIYDKEERKKMLQYRRLIRDRK
;
A
#
# COMPACT_ATOMS: atom_id res chain seq x y z
N VAL A 1 -9.91 -14.84 15.01
CA VAL A 1 -8.47 -14.76 14.67
C VAL A 1 -8.34 -15.04 13.18
N ASP A 2 -7.66 -14.20 12.41
CA ASP A 2 -7.43 -14.47 10.99
C ASP A 2 -6.58 -15.75 10.86
N PRO A 3 -7.03 -16.78 10.13
CA PRO A 3 -6.36 -18.08 10.07
C PRO A 3 -4.95 -17.99 9.47
N TYR A 4 -4.66 -16.95 8.69
CA TYR A 4 -3.36 -16.72 8.07
C TYR A 4 -2.49 -15.77 8.87
N PHE A 5 -2.92 -15.39 10.08
CA PHE A 5 -2.11 -14.55 10.94
C PHE A 5 -0.76 -15.23 11.20
N ASN A 6 -0.68 -16.53 11.49
CA ASN A 6 0.61 -17.16 11.79
C ASN A 6 1.46 -17.54 10.56
N LEU A 7 0.97 -17.31 9.35
CA LEU A 7 1.72 -17.60 8.13
C LEU A 7 2.89 -16.61 7.97
N GLU A 8 4.09 -17.13 7.72
CA GLU A 8 5.28 -16.32 7.45
C GLU A 8 5.09 -15.45 6.21
N THR A 9 5.55 -14.21 6.24
CA THR A 9 5.28 -13.24 5.18
C THR A 9 5.93 -13.65 3.85
N ASP A 10 7.12 -14.27 3.89
CA ASP A 10 7.80 -14.72 2.69
C ASP A 10 7.07 -15.91 2.04
N LEU A 11 6.52 -16.82 2.84
CA LEU A 11 5.72 -17.94 2.37
C LEU A 11 4.40 -17.44 1.79
N ALA A 12 3.75 -16.48 2.45
CA ALA A 12 2.57 -15.81 1.91
C ALA A 12 2.87 -15.15 0.55
N LEU A 13 4.02 -14.49 0.40
CA LEU A 13 4.45 -13.92 -0.89
C LEU A 13 4.65 -15.00 -1.95
N LYS A 14 5.31 -16.12 -1.63
CA LYS A 14 5.50 -17.24 -2.56
C LYS A 14 4.18 -17.83 -3.01
N ILE A 15 3.22 -18.01 -2.09
CA ILE A 15 1.88 -18.50 -2.40
C ILE A 15 1.15 -17.50 -3.31
N LEU A 16 1.15 -16.20 -2.97
CA LEU A 16 0.51 -15.17 -3.79
C LEU A 16 1.14 -15.06 -5.19
N SER A 17 2.46 -15.24 -5.29
CA SER A 17 3.19 -15.16 -6.55
C SER A 17 3.00 -16.38 -7.45
N SER A 18 2.52 -17.51 -6.91
CA SER A 18 2.28 -18.73 -7.70
C SER A 18 0.93 -18.73 -8.41
N PHE A 19 -0.02 -17.90 -7.97
CA PHE A 19 -1.30 -17.77 -8.65
C PHE A 19 -1.16 -17.08 -10.01
N LYS A 20 -1.95 -17.55 -10.99
CA LYS A 20 -2.10 -16.85 -12.26
C LYS A 20 -2.79 -15.50 -12.03
N THR A 21 -2.13 -14.44 -12.46
CA THR A 21 -2.71 -13.11 -12.51
C THR A 21 -3.82 -13.03 -13.55
N ARG A 22 -4.75 -12.08 -13.37
CA ARG A 22 -5.93 -11.88 -14.22
C ARG A 22 -6.10 -10.39 -14.51
N ASP A 23 -6.89 -10.07 -15.54
CA ASP A 23 -7.31 -8.69 -15.78
C ASP A 23 -8.47 -8.34 -14.83
N GLU A 24 -8.12 -8.16 -13.56
CA GLU A 24 -9.06 -7.78 -12.50
C GLU A 24 -9.43 -6.30 -12.66
N LYS A 25 -10.70 -5.92 -12.45
CA LYS A 25 -11.09 -4.50 -12.39
C LYS A 25 -11.00 -4.00 -10.95
N LEU A 26 -10.34 -2.86 -10.75
CA LEU A 26 -10.34 -2.18 -9.45
C LEU A 26 -11.52 -1.21 -9.36
N GLU A 27 -12.58 -1.63 -8.69
CA GLU A 27 -13.74 -0.77 -8.44
C GLU A 27 -13.57 -0.01 -7.13
N MET A 28 -13.56 1.31 -7.17
CA MET A 28 -13.48 2.14 -5.97
C MET A 28 -14.30 3.41 -6.18
N SER A 29 -15.08 3.79 -5.18
CA SER A 29 -15.81 5.06 -5.18
C SER A 29 -14.84 6.23 -5.06
N GLU A 30 -15.29 7.42 -5.45
CA GLU A 30 -14.52 8.66 -5.33
C GLU A 30 -14.06 8.92 -3.88
N ILE A 31 -14.92 8.65 -2.90
CA ILE A 31 -14.60 8.81 -1.47
C ILE A 31 -13.50 7.84 -1.03
N GLN A 32 -13.53 6.59 -1.52
CA GLN A 32 -12.49 5.60 -1.23
C GLN A 32 -11.15 6.02 -1.83
N TRP A 33 -11.15 6.54 -3.06
CA TRP A 33 -9.95 7.14 -3.65
C TRP A 33 -9.44 8.31 -2.81
N LYS A 34 -10.31 9.24 -2.38
CA LYS A 34 -9.91 10.41 -1.57
C LYS A 34 -9.20 9.99 -0.29
N ARG A 35 -9.73 8.98 0.42
CA ARG A 35 -9.11 8.43 1.63
C ARG A 35 -7.75 7.79 1.34
N PHE A 36 -7.64 7.04 0.25
CA PHE A 36 -6.39 6.37 -0.12
C PHE A 36 -5.28 7.37 -0.49
N PHE A 37 -5.61 8.38 -1.31
CA PHE A 37 -4.70 9.46 -1.66
C PHE A 37 -4.30 10.29 -0.44
N ALA A 38 -5.25 10.60 0.43
CA ALA A 38 -4.94 11.31 1.67
C ALA A 38 -3.93 10.51 2.53
N TYR A 39 -4.04 9.19 2.67
CA TYR A 39 -3.00 8.42 3.34
C TYR A 39 -1.63 8.46 2.62
N ALA A 40 -1.63 8.37 1.29
CA ALA A 40 -0.40 8.36 0.50
C ALA A 40 0.39 9.69 0.56
N PHE A 41 -0.32 10.82 0.67
CA PHE A 41 0.25 12.17 0.51
C PHE A 41 0.08 13.09 1.73
N SER A 42 -0.78 12.78 2.70
CA SER A 42 -1.06 13.61 3.88
C SER A 42 -0.60 12.95 5.19
N SER A 43 -0.99 13.51 6.34
CA SER A 43 -0.68 13.01 7.68
C SER A 43 -1.61 11.87 8.16
N LEU A 44 -2.56 11.42 7.35
CA LEU A 44 -3.47 10.33 7.74
C LEU A 44 -2.71 9.02 8.06
N THR A 45 -3.31 8.22 8.94
CA THR A 45 -2.79 6.91 9.34
C THR A 45 -3.46 5.78 8.54
N LEU A 46 -2.81 4.62 8.48
CA LEU A 46 -3.29 3.48 7.69
C LEU A 46 -4.68 3.02 8.16
N GLU A 47 -4.93 3.14 9.46
CA GLU A 47 -6.17 2.76 10.11
C GLU A 47 -7.37 3.50 9.50
N THR A 48 -7.19 4.75 9.07
CA THR A 48 -8.25 5.57 8.45
C THR A 48 -8.61 5.16 7.02
N CYS A 49 -7.79 4.34 6.35
CA CYS A 49 -8.00 3.90 4.97
C CYS A 49 -7.77 2.39 4.78
N ARG A 50 -7.86 1.61 5.87
CA ARG A 50 -7.44 0.20 5.89
C ARG A 50 -8.25 -0.69 4.96
N ASP A 51 -9.56 -0.50 4.92
CA ASP A 51 -10.49 -1.15 3.98
C ASP A 51 -10.04 -0.94 2.52
N VAL A 52 -9.70 0.30 2.18
CA VAL A 52 -9.27 0.67 0.84
C VAL A 52 -7.88 0.13 0.52
N ALA A 53 -6.93 0.25 1.46
CA ALA A 53 -5.60 -0.31 1.32
C ALA A 53 -5.64 -1.83 1.13
N TYR A 54 -6.51 -2.53 1.87
CA TYR A 54 -6.73 -3.96 1.72
C TYR A 54 -7.26 -4.33 0.33
N LYS A 55 -8.25 -3.57 -0.17
CA LYS A 55 -8.79 -3.77 -1.52
C LYS A 55 -7.71 -3.60 -2.60
N ILE A 56 -6.90 -2.56 -2.50
CA ILE A 56 -5.80 -2.30 -3.44
C ILE A 56 -4.69 -3.34 -3.32
N ALA A 57 -4.32 -3.76 -2.11
CA ALA A 57 -3.33 -4.82 -1.91
C ALA A 57 -3.77 -6.14 -2.55
N ARG A 58 -5.03 -6.54 -2.34
CA ARG A 58 -5.59 -7.73 -3.01
C ARG A 58 -5.55 -7.60 -4.53
N HIS A 59 -5.99 -6.46 -5.05
CA HIS A 59 -5.95 -6.18 -6.48
C HIS A 59 -4.51 -6.24 -7.03
N TYR A 60 -3.52 -5.69 -6.31
CA TYR A 60 -2.12 -5.75 -6.71
C TYR A 60 -1.59 -7.18 -6.90
N PHE A 61 -1.93 -8.11 -6.01
CA PHE A 61 -1.46 -9.49 -6.15
C PHE A 61 -2.22 -10.29 -7.21
N LEU A 62 -3.49 -9.95 -7.47
CA LEU A 62 -4.32 -10.64 -8.47
C LEU A 62 -4.18 -10.08 -9.89
N SER A 63 -3.85 -8.80 -10.03
CA SER A 63 -3.81 -8.10 -11.32
C SER A 63 -2.52 -8.39 -12.11
N ASN A 64 -2.67 -8.49 -13.44
CA ASN A 64 -1.54 -8.50 -14.38
C ASN A 64 -1.05 -7.07 -14.74
N LYS A 65 -1.86 -6.04 -14.48
CA LYS A 65 -1.55 -4.61 -14.69
C LYS A 65 -1.23 -3.97 -13.33
N LYS A 66 0.05 -3.90 -12.99
CA LYS A 66 0.50 -3.37 -11.70
C LYS A 66 1.85 -2.65 -11.80
N PRO A 67 2.14 -1.68 -10.91
CA PRO A 67 3.46 -1.07 -10.85
C PRO A 67 4.49 -2.07 -10.31
N ARG A 68 5.78 -1.84 -10.58
CA ARG A 68 6.85 -2.65 -9.96
C ARG A 68 7.08 -2.20 -8.52
N LEU A 69 6.95 -3.13 -7.58
CA LEU A 69 7.37 -2.98 -6.19
C LEU A 69 8.67 -3.76 -5.95
N SER A 70 9.46 -3.33 -4.96
CA SER A 70 10.56 -4.16 -4.49
C SER A 70 10.01 -5.30 -3.63
N ARG A 71 10.79 -6.37 -3.46
CA ARG A 71 10.40 -7.51 -2.60
C ARG A 71 9.99 -7.06 -1.20
N LEU A 72 10.76 -6.17 -0.58
CA LEU A 72 10.42 -5.63 0.75
C LEU A 72 9.08 -4.89 0.75
N GLN A 73 8.77 -4.16 -0.32
CA GLN A 73 7.50 -3.43 -0.43
C GLN A 73 6.32 -4.39 -0.55
N GLU A 74 6.47 -5.48 -1.30
CA GLU A 74 5.46 -6.54 -1.38
C GLU A 74 5.27 -7.27 -0.05
N GLU A 75 6.36 -7.62 0.63
CA GLU A 75 6.33 -8.24 1.96
C GLU A 75 5.66 -7.33 2.99
N ILE A 76 5.98 -6.03 3.01
CA ILE A 76 5.31 -5.05 3.88
C ILE A 76 3.81 -4.96 3.55
N LEU A 77 3.44 -4.96 2.27
CA LEU A 77 2.04 -4.90 1.84
C LEU A 77 1.27 -6.14 2.32
N ILE A 78 1.86 -7.32 2.22
CA ILE A 78 1.27 -8.56 2.73
C ILE A 78 1.15 -8.52 4.25
N ALA A 79 2.26 -8.36 4.98
CA ALA A 79 2.28 -8.44 6.43
C ALA A 79 1.37 -7.38 7.06
N LYS A 80 1.53 -6.11 6.64
CA LYS A 80 0.86 -5.00 7.31
C LYS A 80 -0.58 -4.81 6.85
N VAL A 81 -0.86 -4.99 5.57
CA VAL A 81 -2.18 -4.69 5.00
C VAL A 81 -3.04 -5.94 4.93
N LEU A 82 -2.55 -7.04 4.33
CA LEU A 82 -3.33 -8.27 4.17
C LEU A 82 -3.44 -9.07 5.47
N GLN A 83 -2.32 -9.32 6.15
CA GLN A 83 -2.25 -10.15 7.36
C GLN A 83 -2.43 -9.37 8.68
N ALA A 84 -2.70 -8.06 8.60
CA ALA A 84 -3.01 -7.25 9.77
C ALA A 84 -1.91 -7.17 10.86
N LYS A 85 -0.64 -7.48 10.53
CA LYS A 85 0.41 -7.62 11.52
C LYS A 85 0.73 -6.31 12.25
N PRO A 86 1.06 -6.36 13.56
CA PRO A 86 1.51 -5.18 14.28
C PRO A 86 2.92 -4.79 13.85
N TRP A 87 3.28 -3.50 13.99
CA TRP A 87 4.61 -3.01 13.62
C TRP A 87 5.75 -3.70 14.38
N SER A 88 5.48 -4.15 15.62
CA SER A 88 6.42 -4.92 16.42
C SER A 88 6.80 -6.26 15.78
N TYR A 89 5.86 -6.91 15.08
CA TYR A 89 6.12 -8.13 14.32
C TYR A 89 7.04 -7.84 13.12
N LEU A 90 6.67 -6.87 12.29
CA LEU A 90 7.45 -6.50 11.10
C LEU A 90 8.89 -6.06 11.46
N ARG A 91 9.07 -5.37 12.59
CA ARG A 91 10.40 -5.01 13.09
C ARG A 91 11.29 -6.23 13.32
N LYS A 92 10.72 -7.27 13.96
CA LYS A 92 11.44 -8.51 14.27
C LYS A 92 11.74 -9.28 13.00
N GLU A 93 10.75 -9.40 12.12
CA GLU A 93 10.84 -10.14 10.87
C GLU A 93 11.84 -9.51 9.89
N PHE A 94 11.70 -8.21 9.59
CA PHE A 94 12.55 -7.54 8.60
C PHE A 94 13.86 -6.99 9.17
N LYS A 95 14.07 -7.04 10.50
CA LYS A 95 15.24 -6.46 11.18
C LYS A 95 15.46 -4.98 10.84
N LYS A 96 14.38 -4.21 10.70
CA LYS A 96 14.39 -2.76 10.41
C LYS A 96 13.64 -1.98 11.50
N LYS A 97 13.85 -0.66 11.59
CA LYS A 97 13.11 0.23 12.48
C LYS A 97 11.66 0.41 12.00
N SER A 98 10.69 0.55 12.91
CA SER A 98 9.28 0.80 12.55
C SER A 98 9.11 2.05 11.70
N THR A 99 9.85 3.12 12.01
CA THR A 99 9.80 4.38 11.25
C THR A 99 10.17 4.17 9.77
N PHE A 100 11.20 3.37 9.50
CA PHE A 100 11.59 3.01 8.14
C PHE A 100 10.49 2.20 7.45
N LEU A 101 9.94 1.18 8.12
CA LEU A 101 8.87 0.34 7.55
C LEU A 101 7.58 1.12 7.27
N MET A 102 7.24 2.10 8.11
CA MET A 102 6.10 3.01 7.90
C MET A 102 6.33 3.91 6.69
N VAL A 103 7.55 4.43 6.53
CA VAL A 103 7.92 5.22 5.34
C VAL A 103 7.83 4.34 4.09
N GLU A 104 8.39 3.14 4.11
CA GLU A 104 8.31 2.21 2.98
C GLU A 104 6.88 1.81 2.63
N LEU A 105 6.01 1.56 3.63
CA LEU A 105 4.59 1.32 3.35
C LEU A 105 3.95 2.53 2.67
N ARG A 106 4.23 3.75 3.15
CA ARG A 106 3.67 4.96 2.56
C ARG A 106 4.17 5.20 1.14
N GLU A 107 5.45 4.95 0.86
CA GLU A 107 6.00 4.97 -0.50
C GLU A 107 5.34 3.91 -1.40
N THR A 108 5.10 2.71 -0.86
CA THR A 108 4.41 1.62 -1.57
C THR A 108 3.00 2.02 -1.94
N ILE A 109 2.21 2.48 -0.97
CA ILE A 109 0.84 2.95 -1.19
C ILE A 109 0.82 4.12 -2.18
N ARG A 110 1.81 5.02 -2.16
CA ARG A 110 1.91 6.09 -3.15
C ARG A 110 2.09 5.58 -4.57
N LYS A 111 2.99 4.64 -4.80
CA LYS A 111 3.17 4.02 -6.13
C LYS A 111 1.87 3.40 -6.63
N LEU A 112 1.13 2.72 -5.74
CA LEU A 112 -0.16 2.12 -6.06
C LEU A 112 -1.22 3.18 -6.37
N ALA A 113 -1.28 4.27 -5.58
CA ALA A 113 -2.20 5.38 -5.79
C ALA A 113 -1.96 6.08 -7.12
N GLU A 114 -0.70 6.36 -7.45
CA GLU A 114 -0.32 7.00 -8.70
C GLU A 114 -0.61 6.12 -9.92
N TYR A 115 -0.40 4.80 -9.82
CA TYR A 115 -0.64 3.87 -10.92
C TYR A 115 -2.14 3.63 -11.14
N TYR A 116 -2.88 3.26 -10.10
CA TYR A 116 -4.29 2.88 -10.22
C TYR A 116 -5.26 4.06 -10.20
N GLY A 117 -4.88 5.19 -9.60
CA GLY A 117 -5.68 6.41 -9.59
C GLY A 117 -5.43 7.32 -10.79
N ASN A 118 -4.65 6.88 -11.78
CA ASN A 118 -4.42 7.65 -12.99
C ASN A 118 -5.73 7.86 -13.76
N GLY A 119 -6.10 9.14 -14.00
CA GLY A 119 -7.36 9.52 -14.63
C GLY A 119 -8.55 9.72 -13.68
N ILE A 120 -8.37 9.50 -12.37
CA ILE A 120 -9.43 9.68 -11.36
C ILE A 120 -9.40 11.10 -10.77
N TYR A 121 -8.21 11.68 -10.64
CA TYR A 121 -8.02 13.04 -10.16
C TYR A 121 -7.70 14.01 -11.29
N ASP A 122 -8.22 15.22 -11.18
CA ASP A 122 -7.81 16.34 -12.02
C ASP A 122 -6.30 16.61 -11.84
N LYS A 123 -5.65 17.04 -12.93
CA LYS A 123 -4.22 17.37 -12.95
C LYS A 123 -3.86 18.38 -11.85
N GLU A 124 -4.77 19.29 -11.52
CA GLU A 124 -4.56 20.30 -10.47
C GLU A 124 -4.58 19.72 -9.04
N GLU A 125 -5.51 18.81 -8.71
CA GLU A 125 -5.50 18.14 -7.41
C GLU A 125 -4.24 17.27 -7.24
N ARG A 126 -3.85 16.58 -8.31
CA ARG A 126 -2.59 15.82 -8.32
C ARG A 126 -1.37 16.73 -8.12
N LYS A 127 -1.33 17.89 -8.76
CA LYS A 127 -0.26 18.90 -8.54
C LYS A 127 -0.25 19.41 -7.10
N LYS A 128 -1.41 19.74 -6.51
CA LYS A 128 -1.51 20.17 -5.11
C LYS A 128 -0.97 19.12 -4.14
N MET A 129 -1.32 17.85 -4.35
CA MET A 129 -0.80 16.74 -3.53
C MET A 129 0.72 16.54 -3.69
N LEU A 130 1.24 16.69 -4.91
CA LEU A 130 2.68 16.63 -5.18
C LEU A 130 3.45 17.83 -4.59
N GLN A 131 2.86 19.03 -4.59
CA GLN A 131 3.42 20.21 -3.94
C GLN A 131 3.46 20.04 -2.42
N TYR A 132 2.36 19.56 -1.82
CA TYR A 132 2.30 19.28 -0.38
C TYR A 132 3.40 18.29 0.06
N ARG A 133 3.72 17.30 -0.78
CA ARG A 133 4.87 16.40 -0.56
C ARG A 133 6.20 17.14 -0.53
N ARG A 134 6.47 18.06 -1.48
CA ARG A 134 7.73 18.84 -1.48
C ARG A 134 7.86 19.61 -0.18
N LEU A 135 6.79 20.28 0.24
CA LEU A 135 6.75 21.01 1.51
C LEU A 135 7.03 20.13 2.74
N ILE A 136 6.53 18.89 2.79
CA ILE A 136 6.85 17.95 3.88
C ILE A 136 8.30 17.49 3.82
N ARG A 137 8.82 17.23 2.61
CA ARG A 137 10.20 16.78 2.42
C ARG A 137 11.20 17.86 2.80
N ASP A 138 10.90 19.11 2.47
CA ASP A 138 11.78 20.27 2.71
C ASP A 138 11.72 20.76 4.18
N ARG A 139 10.75 20.27 4.97
CA ARG A 139 10.63 20.51 6.42
C ARG A 139 11.37 19.47 7.29
N LYS A 140 12.00 18.47 6.69
CA LYS A 140 12.79 17.43 7.37
C LYS A 140 14.27 17.60 7.10
#